data_AF-A0A938YJC0-F1
#
_entry.id   AF-A0A938YJC0-F1
#
_cell.length_a   1.000
_cell.length_b   1.000
_cell.length_c   1.000
_cell.angle_alpha   90.00
_cell.angle_beta   90.00
_cell.angle_gamma   90.00
#
_symmetry.space_group_name_H-M   'P 1'
#
loop_
_entity.id
_entity.type
_entity.pdbx_description
1 polymer ?
#
loop_
_entity_poly.entity_id
_entity_poly.type
_entity_poly.pdbx_seq_one_letter_code
_entity_poly.pdbx_strand_id
1 'polypeptide(L)'
;MQAWQKLLLVAALATIIVVAGTLVYFNYFSKRRLFISTTTSLYDTGLLDVIEADYEATHNVDLQITAVGTGVAIQQAQNGDADIVLVHSPSVEKTFLEGGYGVNRKIIAYNFFTIVGPADDPAQIYGKTAAEALFNIVQYGENMPDQSGATQIWVSRGDNSGTNSKEKSLWTAAGYNYTELSDEVWFASTGQGMGATLTVADQKGAYTLSDIGTYLKYYSDGNIDLVSLILEEQALLNVYSVMAVSPDVSANQSLHENINFEDAMNFIEYLISDSTQELITNYGKDTYGQSLFTGAVQQLIADEPQPLMRWVQDYAFFDGSECPPQYRNGYEDLYS
;
A
#
# COMPACT_ATOMS: atom_id res chain seq x y z
N MET A 1 18.38 57.20 -34.89
CA MET A 1 19.05 56.12 -34.15
C MET A 1 20.33 55.74 -34.88
N GLN A 2 21.48 55.81 -34.21
CA GLN A 2 22.76 55.38 -34.76
C GLN A 2 22.80 53.85 -34.91
N ALA A 3 23.63 53.32 -35.81
CA ALA A 3 23.67 51.89 -36.12
C ALA A 3 23.91 51.00 -34.88
N TRP A 4 24.74 51.45 -33.95
CA TRP A 4 25.01 50.74 -32.69
C TRP A 4 23.79 50.67 -31.76
N GLN A 5 22.91 51.68 -31.78
CA GLN A 5 21.67 51.68 -30.98
C GLN A 5 20.66 50.65 -31.51
N LYS A 6 20.58 50.48 -32.83
CA LYS A 6 19.76 49.44 -33.45
C LYS A 6 20.28 48.04 -33.13
N LEU A 7 21.61 47.85 -33.15
CA LEU A 7 22.24 46.59 -32.77
C LEU A 7 21.99 46.23 -31.30
N LEU A 8 22.08 47.20 -30.39
CA LEU A 8 21.75 46.99 -28.97
C LEU A 8 20.28 46.62 -28.76
N LEU A 9 19.35 47.28 -29.46
CA LEU A 9 17.92 46.95 -29.37
C LEU A 9 17.63 45.54 -29.89
N VAL A 10 18.23 45.15 -31.02
CA VAL A 10 18.08 43.79 -31.58
C VAL A 10 18.66 42.75 -30.63
N ALA A 11 19.83 43.00 -30.05
CA ALA A 11 20.44 42.11 -29.07
C ALA A 11 19.56 41.97 -27.82
N ALA A 12 19.05 43.07 -27.28
CA ALA A 12 18.16 43.05 -26.13
C ALA A 12 16.85 42.28 -26.41
N LEU A 13 16.23 42.48 -27.58
CA LEU A 13 15.05 41.72 -28.00
C LEU A 13 15.35 40.22 -28.14
N ALA A 14 16.48 39.86 -28.75
CA ALA A 14 16.89 38.47 -28.88
C ALA A 14 17.12 37.82 -27.51
N THR A 15 17.76 38.52 -26.56
CA THR A 15 17.94 38.03 -25.19
C THR A 15 16.60 37.84 -24.49
N ILE A 16 15.66 38.78 -24.62
CA ILE A 16 14.31 38.64 -24.03
C ILE A 16 13.59 37.42 -24.62
N ILE A 17 13.67 37.20 -25.93
CA ILE A 17 13.05 36.03 -26.59
C ILE A 17 13.68 34.73 -26.10
N VAL A 18 15.01 34.68 -25.96
CA VAL A 18 15.70 33.49 -25.43
C VAL A 18 15.34 33.24 -23.97
N VAL A 19 15.34 34.27 -23.11
CA VAL A 19 14.96 34.11 -21.69
C VAL A 19 13.50 33.69 -21.56
N ALA A 20 12.59 34.31 -22.30
CA ALA A 20 11.18 33.92 -22.31
C ALA A 20 10.99 32.50 -22.85
N GLY A 21 11.69 32.14 -23.93
CA GLY A 21 11.67 30.79 -24.50
C GLY A 21 12.20 29.74 -23.53
N THR A 22 13.27 30.04 -22.81
CA THR A 22 13.84 29.18 -21.77
C THR A 22 12.90 29.04 -20.57
N LEU A 23 12.27 30.13 -20.12
CA LEU A 23 11.26 30.08 -19.04
C LEU A 23 10.03 29.26 -19.46
N VAL A 24 9.55 29.42 -20.69
CA VAL A 24 8.46 28.59 -21.22
C VAL A 24 8.92 27.14 -21.33
N TYR A 25 10.14 26.88 -21.80
CA TYR A 25 10.68 25.53 -21.93
C TYR A 25 10.76 24.83 -20.57
N PHE A 26 11.36 25.46 -19.56
CA PHE A 26 11.45 24.85 -18.23
C PHE A 26 10.08 24.70 -17.56
N ASN A 27 9.16 25.66 -17.73
CA ASN A 27 7.82 25.54 -17.14
C ASN A 27 6.92 24.50 -17.81
N TYR A 28 7.08 24.25 -19.12
CA TYR A 28 6.22 23.34 -19.87
C TYR A 28 6.82 21.97 -20.14
N PHE A 29 8.15 21.84 -20.22
CA PHE A 29 8.82 20.59 -20.60
C PHE A 29 9.60 19.95 -19.45
N SER A 30 9.83 20.64 -18.33
CA SER A 30 10.32 19.99 -17.12
C SER A 30 9.13 19.49 -16.31
N LYS A 31 8.88 18.17 -16.33
CA LYS A 31 7.94 17.57 -15.39
C LYS A 31 8.49 17.71 -13.96
N ARG A 32 7.65 18.13 -13.03
CA ARG A 32 7.97 18.03 -11.59
C ARG A 32 7.97 16.56 -11.21
N ARG A 33 8.77 16.15 -10.23
CA ARG A 33 8.81 14.76 -9.74
C ARG A 33 8.12 14.68 -8.40
N LEU A 34 7.35 13.62 -8.19
CA LEU A 34 6.73 13.29 -6.92
C LEU A 34 7.18 11.89 -6.50
N PHE A 35 7.95 11.80 -5.42
CA PHE A 35 8.51 10.54 -4.96
C PHE A 35 7.52 9.83 -4.03
N ILE A 36 7.11 8.63 -4.41
CA ILE A 36 6.12 7.84 -3.68
C ILE A 36 6.79 6.58 -3.17
N SER A 37 6.79 6.38 -1.86
CA SER A 37 7.21 5.11 -1.26
C SER A 37 5.99 4.28 -0.89
N THR A 38 5.97 3.01 -1.31
CA THR A 38 4.80 2.14 -1.13
C THR A 38 5.19 0.70 -0.85
N THR A 39 4.18 -0.16 -0.65
CA THR A 39 4.35 -1.58 -0.39
C THR A 39 4.38 -2.41 -1.67
N THR A 40 5.24 -3.44 -1.72
CA THR A 40 5.28 -4.40 -2.84
C THR A 40 3.92 -5.04 -3.09
N SER A 41 3.16 -5.38 -2.03
CA SER A 41 1.84 -5.98 -2.17
C SER A 41 0.80 -5.04 -2.79
N LEU A 42 0.89 -3.72 -2.59
CA LEU A 42 0.03 -2.77 -3.29
C LEU A 42 0.47 -2.64 -4.75
N TYR A 43 1.77 -2.49 -4.99
CA TYR A 43 2.32 -2.29 -6.33
C TYR A 43 2.07 -3.49 -7.25
N ASP A 44 2.29 -4.72 -6.77
CA ASP A 44 2.14 -5.96 -7.54
C ASP A 44 0.71 -6.19 -8.05
N THR A 45 -0.29 -5.50 -7.49
CA THR A 45 -1.66 -5.52 -8.00
C THR A 45 -1.83 -4.79 -9.34
N GLY A 46 -0.92 -3.89 -9.69
CA GLY A 46 -1.00 -3.02 -10.88
C GLY A 46 -1.90 -1.80 -10.72
N LEU A 47 -2.57 -1.61 -9.57
CA LEU A 47 -3.44 -0.45 -9.35
C LEU A 47 -2.67 0.87 -9.49
N LEU A 48 -1.44 0.92 -8.97
CA LEU A 48 -0.62 2.12 -9.00
C LEU A 48 -0.17 2.50 -10.42
N ASP A 49 0.05 1.53 -11.31
CA ASP A 49 0.39 1.81 -12.72
C ASP A 49 -0.78 2.51 -13.44
N VAL A 50 -2.02 2.11 -13.13
CA VAL A 50 -3.23 2.74 -13.69
C VAL A 50 -3.43 4.15 -13.12
N ILE A 51 -3.24 4.30 -11.80
CA ILE A 51 -3.32 5.59 -11.12
C ILE A 51 -2.26 6.57 -11.65
N GLU A 52 -1.03 6.10 -11.85
CA GLU A 52 0.07 6.87 -12.41
C GLU A 52 -0.28 7.36 -13.82
N ALA A 53 -0.70 6.45 -14.70
CA ALA A 53 -1.07 6.82 -16.07
C ALA A 53 -2.20 7.86 -16.13
N ASP A 54 -3.22 7.75 -15.27
CA ASP A 54 -4.33 8.70 -15.24
C ASP A 54 -3.94 10.07 -14.64
N TYR A 55 -3.18 10.07 -13.54
CA TYR A 55 -2.72 11.30 -12.90
C TYR A 55 -1.78 12.10 -13.82
N GLU A 56 -0.79 11.44 -14.43
CA GLU A 56 0.18 12.09 -15.31
C GLU A 56 -0.43 12.58 -16.64
N ALA A 57 -1.56 12.02 -17.06
CA ALA A 57 -2.26 12.49 -18.25
C ALA A 57 -2.87 13.89 -18.06
N THR A 58 -3.16 14.26 -16.82
CA THR A 58 -3.85 15.52 -16.46
C THR A 58 -2.96 16.49 -15.68
N HIS A 59 -1.86 16.01 -15.10
CA HIS A 59 -0.92 16.79 -14.30
C HIS A 59 0.49 16.74 -14.89
N ASN A 60 1.18 17.90 -14.93
CA ASN A 60 2.58 17.97 -15.38
C ASN A 60 3.57 17.52 -14.27
N VAL A 61 3.34 16.31 -13.76
CA VAL A 61 4.10 15.65 -12.70
C VAL A 61 4.50 14.25 -13.21
N ASP A 62 5.66 13.78 -12.76
CA ASP A 62 6.23 12.47 -13.01
C ASP A 62 6.26 11.71 -11.66
N LEU A 63 5.46 10.65 -11.54
CA LEU A 63 5.38 9.85 -10.32
C LEU A 63 6.55 8.88 -10.26
N GLN A 64 7.33 8.97 -9.19
CA GLN A 64 8.50 8.12 -8.98
C GLN A 64 8.18 7.12 -7.87
N ILE A 65 7.59 5.98 -8.24
CA ILE A 65 7.08 4.98 -7.30
C ILE A 65 8.17 3.96 -6.95
N THR A 66 8.44 3.80 -5.65
CA THR A 66 9.33 2.77 -5.12
C THR A 66 8.56 1.81 -4.21
N ALA A 67 8.54 0.53 -4.59
CA ALA A 67 7.80 -0.51 -3.85
C ALA A 67 8.73 -1.37 -2.99
N VAL A 68 8.55 -1.34 -1.67
CA VAL A 68 9.37 -2.04 -0.67
C VAL A 68 8.49 -2.60 0.46
N GLY A 69 9.07 -3.20 1.51
CA GLY A 69 8.28 -3.55 2.71
C GLY A 69 7.82 -2.29 3.47
N THR A 70 6.69 -2.35 4.17
CA THR A 70 6.11 -1.21 4.92
C THR A 70 7.11 -0.49 5.82
N GLY A 71 7.92 -1.22 6.57
CA GLY A 71 8.94 -0.61 7.44
C GLY A 71 10.01 0.15 6.66
N VAL A 72 10.42 -0.37 5.50
CA VAL A 72 11.40 0.29 4.61
C VAL A 72 10.76 1.52 3.96
N ALA A 73 9.49 1.44 3.56
CA ALA A 73 8.79 2.57 2.96
C ALA A 73 8.70 3.77 3.91
N ILE A 74 8.35 3.49 5.16
CA ILE A 74 8.32 4.50 6.24
C ILE A 74 9.72 5.03 6.52
N GLN A 75 10.74 4.17 6.54
CA GLN A 75 12.13 4.59 6.75
C GLN A 75 12.62 5.51 5.62
N GLN A 76 12.31 5.20 4.37
CA GLN A 76 12.64 6.05 3.21
C GLN A 76 12.04 7.45 3.37
N ALA A 77 10.76 7.53 3.75
CA ALA A 77 10.11 8.81 4.01
C ALA A 77 10.74 9.57 5.19
N GLN A 78 11.08 8.89 6.28
CA GLN A 78 11.80 9.50 7.41
C GLN A 78 13.18 10.04 7.02
N ASN A 79 13.83 9.41 6.05
CA ASN A 79 15.12 9.85 5.50
C ASN A 79 14.98 10.99 4.46
N GLY A 80 13.74 11.38 4.12
CA GLY A 80 13.47 12.37 3.09
C GLY A 80 13.68 11.86 1.66
N ASP A 81 13.59 10.53 1.44
CA ASP A 81 13.69 9.92 0.11
C ASP A 81 12.36 9.91 -0.66
N ALA A 82 11.27 10.29 0.01
CA ALA A 82 9.91 10.29 -0.54
C ALA A 82 9.12 11.53 -0.07
N ASP A 83 8.14 11.92 -0.88
CA ASP A 83 7.19 13.00 -0.59
C ASP A 83 5.86 12.45 -0.06
N ILE A 84 5.53 11.20 -0.43
CA ILE A 84 4.32 10.49 -0.02
C ILE A 84 4.67 9.08 0.42
N VAL A 85 3.92 8.57 1.41
CA VAL A 85 3.86 7.15 1.73
C VAL A 85 2.46 6.58 1.49
N LEU A 86 2.37 5.47 0.76
CA LEU A 86 1.16 4.65 0.62
C LEU A 86 1.37 3.26 1.22
N VAL A 87 0.78 3.01 2.39
CA VAL A 87 0.99 1.78 3.17
C VAL A 87 -0.32 1.27 3.77
N HIS A 88 -0.26 0.12 4.45
CA HIS A 88 -1.42 -0.57 5.02
C HIS A 88 -1.17 -1.11 6.44
N SER A 89 -0.53 -0.31 7.29
CA SER A 89 -0.21 -0.69 8.67
C SER A 89 -0.53 0.45 9.63
N PRO A 90 -1.77 0.53 10.15
CA PRO A 90 -2.20 1.65 11.00
C PRO A 90 -1.31 1.88 12.21
N SER A 91 -0.75 0.84 12.83
CA SER A 91 0.16 0.99 13.96
C SER A 91 1.46 1.72 13.60
N VAL A 92 2.06 1.38 12.46
CA VAL A 92 3.30 2.01 11.97
C VAL A 92 3.02 3.42 11.45
N GLU A 93 1.87 3.60 10.78
CA GLU A 93 1.38 4.91 10.34
C GLU A 93 1.20 5.86 11.52
N LYS A 94 0.59 5.39 12.62
CA LYS A 94 0.43 6.17 13.85
C LYS A 94 1.78 6.62 14.40
N THR A 95 2.76 5.72 14.50
CA THR A 95 4.12 6.07 14.97
C THR A 95 4.80 7.07 14.03
N PHE A 96 4.56 6.98 12.72
CA PHE A 96 5.09 7.94 11.74
C PHE A 96 4.52 9.36 11.92
N LEU A 97 3.20 9.47 12.17
CA LEU A 97 2.55 10.73 12.52
C LEU A 97 3.03 11.28 13.87
N GLU A 98 3.06 10.46 14.91
CA GLU A 98 3.51 10.84 16.26
C GLU A 98 4.98 11.28 16.29
N GLY A 99 5.81 10.71 15.41
CA GLY A 99 7.20 11.10 15.24
C GLY A 99 7.42 12.43 14.51
N GLY A 100 6.36 13.06 13.98
CA GLY A 100 6.42 14.32 13.25
C GLY A 100 6.93 14.19 11.80
N TYR A 101 7.04 12.97 11.27
CA TYR A 101 7.53 12.72 9.93
C TYR A 101 6.43 12.73 8.86
N GLY A 102 5.20 12.42 9.26
CA GLY A 102 4.04 12.37 8.38
C GLY A 102 2.92 13.30 8.84
N VAL A 103 2.12 13.75 7.88
CA VAL A 103 0.91 14.54 8.10
C VAL A 103 -0.17 14.12 7.10
N ASN A 104 -1.40 14.60 7.33
CA ASN A 104 -2.51 14.53 6.40
C ASN A 104 -2.85 13.10 5.96
N ARG A 105 -2.86 12.17 6.91
CA ARG A 105 -3.23 10.78 6.65
C ARG A 105 -4.65 10.69 6.10
N LYS A 106 -4.86 9.93 5.04
CA LYS A 106 -6.20 9.64 4.48
C LYS A 106 -6.33 8.16 4.18
N ILE A 107 -7.44 7.56 4.58
CA ILE A 107 -7.78 6.19 4.19
C ILE A 107 -8.38 6.25 2.79
N ILE A 108 -7.75 5.57 1.83
CA ILE A 108 -8.13 5.65 0.41
C ILE A 108 -8.83 4.40 -0.09
N ALA A 109 -8.53 3.25 0.51
CA ALA A 109 -9.04 1.97 0.07
C ALA A 109 -8.94 0.94 1.19
N TYR A 110 -9.70 -0.14 1.06
CA TYR A 110 -9.49 -1.34 1.85
C TYR A 110 -9.75 -2.58 0.99
N ASN A 111 -9.18 -3.70 1.43
CA ASN A 111 -9.56 -5.03 1.00
C ASN A 111 -9.42 -5.99 2.20
N PHE A 112 -9.35 -7.28 1.92
CA PHE A 112 -9.12 -8.30 2.94
C PHE A 112 -7.88 -9.12 2.61
N PHE A 113 -7.22 -9.58 3.66
CA PHE A 113 -6.40 -10.76 3.58
C PHE A 113 -7.28 -12.02 3.48
N THR A 114 -6.68 -13.09 3.00
CA THR A 114 -7.28 -14.42 2.92
C THR A 114 -6.26 -15.46 3.35
N ILE A 115 -6.74 -16.50 4.04
CA ILE A 115 -5.96 -17.71 4.24
C ILE A 115 -6.29 -18.63 3.07
N VAL A 116 -5.26 -18.97 2.30
CA VAL A 116 -5.35 -19.86 1.14
C VAL A 116 -4.66 -21.18 1.47
N GLY A 117 -5.06 -22.25 0.80
CA GLY A 117 -4.46 -23.56 1.01
C GLY A 117 -4.97 -24.61 0.01
N PRO A 118 -4.59 -25.88 0.22
CA PRO A 118 -5.02 -26.99 -0.61
C PRO A 118 -6.54 -27.13 -0.65
N ALA A 119 -7.10 -27.51 -1.81
CA ALA A 119 -8.54 -27.66 -2.01
C ALA A 119 -9.17 -28.80 -1.20
N ASP A 120 -8.38 -29.80 -0.79
CA ASP A 120 -8.80 -30.88 0.09
C ASP A 120 -8.80 -30.50 1.58
N ASP A 121 -8.28 -29.31 1.91
CA ASP A 121 -8.27 -28.69 3.24
C ASP A 121 -7.95 -29.68 4.38
N PRO A 122 -6.73 -30.26 4.42
CA PRO A 122 -6.39 -31.30 5.39
C PRO A 122 -6.41 -30.81 6.86
N ALA A 123 -6.21 -29.52 7.11
CA ALA A 123 -6.35 -28.90 8.43
C ALA A 123 -7.81 -28.50 8.77
N GLN A 124 -8.75 -28.69 7.84
CA GLN A 124 -10.19 -28.45 8.01
C GLN A 124 -10.50 -27.02 8.47
N ILE A 125 -9.89 -26.02 7.83
CA ILE A 125 -10.07 -24.62 8.23
C ILE A 125 -11.31 -23.96 7.64
N TYR A 126 -11.90 -24.51 6.57
CA TYR A 126 -13.02 -23.87 5.88
C TYR A 126 -14.21 -23.56 6.82
N GLY A 127 -14.72 -22.33 6.73
CA GLY A 127 -15.86 -21.86 7.53
C GLY A 127 -15.55 -21.56 9.00
N LYS A 128 -14.28 -21.56 9.39
CA LYS A 128 -13.81 -21.13 10.72
C LYS A 128 -13.47 -19.64 10.74
N THR A 129 -13.37 -19.08 11.94
CA THR A 129 -12.70 -17.79 12.13
C THR A 129 -11.20 -17.88 11.87
N ALA A 130 -10.54 -16.75 11.61
CA ALA A 130 -9.10 -16.71 11.35
C ALA A 130 -8.29 -17.31 12.52
N ALA A 131 -8.69 -17.03 13.76
CA ALA A 131 -8.04 -17.58 14.94
C ALA A 131 -8.21 -19.11 15.05
N GLU A 132 -9.41 -19.62 14.79
CA GLU A 132 -9.70 -21.06 14.79
C GLU A 132 -9.01 -21.79 13.63
N ALA A 133 -8.90 -21.15 12.46
CA ALA A 133 -8.17 -21.67 11.30
C ALA A 133 -6.68 -21.82 11.63
N LEU A 134 -6.06 -20.79 12.21
CA LEU A 134 -4.66 -20.82 12.65
C LEU A 134 -4.43 -21.88 13.75
N PHE A 135 -5.34 -21.99 14.71
CA PHE A 135 -5.30 -23.07 15.70
C PHE A 135 -5.31 -24.45 15.04
N ASN A 136 -6.22 -24.67 14.09
CA ASN A 136 -6.33 -25.92 13.35
C ASN A 136 -5.06 -26.24 12.52
N ILE A 137 -4.45 -25.23 11.91
CA ILE A 137 -3.18 -25.38 11.18
C ILE A 137 -2.05 -25.84 12.10
N VAL A 138 -1.94 -25.26 13.30
CA VAL A 138 -0.96 -25.69 14.30
C VAL A 138 -1.21 -27.14 14.70
N GLN A 139 -2.45 -27.49 15.03
CA GLN A 139 -2.79 -28.87 15.40
C GLN A 139 -2.48 -29.86 14.28
N TYR A 140 -2.69 -29.48 13.03
CA TYR A 140 -2.35 -30.33 11.89
C TYR A 140 -0.83 -30.50 11.73
N GLY A 141 -0.07 -29.41 11.83
CA GLY A 141 1.40 -29.42 11.75
C GLY A 141 2.06 -30.22 12.88
N GLU A 142 1.63 -30.01 14.13
CA GLU A 142 2.17 -30.72 15.30
C GLU A 142 1.93 -32.24 15.23
N ASN A 143 0.83 -32.66 14.61
CA ASN A 143 0.46 -34.08 14.49
C ASN A 143 0.98 -34.73 13.20
N MET A 144 1.72 -34.01 12.35
CA MET A 144 2.19 -34.57 11.09
C MET A 144 3.27 -35.65 11.31
N PRO A 145 3.22 -36.81 10.61
CA PRO A 145 4.19 -37.87 10.82
C PRO A 145 5.62 -37.51 10.39
N ASP A 146 5.76 -36.65 9.38
CA ASP A 146 7.05 -36.18 8.90
C ASP A 146 7.58 -35.08 9.82
N GLN A 147 8.67 -35.33 10.53
CA GLN A 147 9.31 -34.32 11.39
C GLN A 147 10.66 -33.87 10.81
N SER A 148 10.93 -34.17 9.53
CA SER A 148 12.19 -33.81 8.86
C SER A 148 12.22 -32.38 8.33
N GLY A 149 11.06 -31.71 8.27
CA GLY A 149 10.88 -30.41 7.61
C GLY A 149 10.80 -30.49 6.09
N ALA A 150 10.64 -31.68 5.50
CA ALA A 150 10.36 -31.80 4.07
C ALA A 150 8.92 -31.36 3.75
N THR A 151 7.97 -31.79 4.59
CA THR A 151 6.58 -31.36 4.55
C THR A 151 6.42 -30.02 5.25
N GLN A 152 5.80 -29.06 4.57
CA GLN A 152 5.53 -27.73 5.08
C GLN A 152 4.02 -27.51 5.09
N ILE A 153 3.49 -27.02 6.20
CA ILE A 153 2.06 -26.78 6.38
C ILE A 153 1.74 -25.30 6.25
N TRP A 154 2.62 -24.42 6.75
CA TRP A 154 2.44 -22.98 6.63
C TRP A 154 3.65 -22.34 5.94
N VAL A 155 3.39 -21.44 5.01
CA VAL A 155 4.44 -20.64 4.35
C VAL A 155 4.24 -19.17 4.67
N SER A 156 5.19 -18.60 5.39
CA SER A 156 5.29 -17.19 5.65
C SER A 156 6.06 -16.45 4.56
N ARG A 157 5.71 -15.18 4.36
CA ARG A 157 6.58 -14.23 3.64
C ARG A 157 7.89 -14.01 4.40
N GLY A 158 7.83 -13.83 5.71
CA GLY A 158 8.99 -13.63 6.59
C GLY A 158 9.95 -12.51 6.18
N ASP A 159 9.44 -11.46 5.55
CA ASP A 159 10.21 -10.38 4.94
C ASP A 159 10.03 -9.01 5.63
N ASN A 160 9.32 -8.97 6.77
CA ASN A 160 8.93 -7.74 7.49
C ASN A 160 8.04 -6.76 6.69
N SER A 161 7.32 -7.24 5.68
CA SER A 161 6.24 -6.48 5.02
C SER A 161 5.01 -6.30 5.89
N GLY A 162 4.06 -5.47 5.42
CA GLY A 162 2.73 -5.36 6.02
C GLY A 162 1.99 -6.71 6.10
N THR A 163 2.08 -7.56 5.08
CA THR A 163 1.49 -8.92 5.12
C THR A 163 2.12 -9.78 6.22
N ASN A 164 3.45 -9.73 6.39
CA ASN A 164 4.11 -10.47 7.47
C ASN A 164 3.78 -9.87 8.86
N SER A 165 3.65 -8.54 8.98
CA SER A 165 3.17 -7.89 10.20
C SER A 165 1.74 -8.31 10.54
N LYS A 166 0.86 -8.42 9.52
CA LYS A 166 -0.50 -8.92 9.68
C LYS A 166 -0.52 -10.36 10.16
N GLU A 167 0.23 -11.23 9.48
CA GLU A 167 0.41 -12.63 9.87
C GLU A 167 0.85 -12.75 11.34
N LYS A 168 1.90 -12.03 11.75
CA LYS A 168 2.37 -12.00 13.15
C LYS A 168 1.27 -11.58 14.12
N SER A 169 0.48 -10.57 13.76
CA SER A 169 -0.65 -10.10 14.58
C SER A 169 -1.76 -11.16 14.71
N LEU A 170 -2.05 -11.90 13.64
CA LEU A 170 -3.05 -12.96 13.64
C LEU A 170 -2.61 -14.15 14.50
N TRP A 171 -1.35 -14.57 14.38
CA TRP A 171 -0.78 -15.63 15.24
C TRP A 171 -0.81 -15.24 16.71
N THR A 172 -0.44 -14.00 17.03
CA THR A 172 -0.50 -13.47 18.40
C THR A 172 -1.93 -13.46 18.93
N ALA A 173 -2.90 -13.02 18.12
CA ALA A 173 -4.31 -13.01 18.48
C ALA A 173 -4.89 -14.43 18.67
N ALA A 174 -4.37 -15.42 17.93
CA ALA A 174 -4.69 -16.83 18.09
C ALA A 174 -4.00 -17.48 19.33
N GLY A 175 -3.18 -16.72 20.07
CA GLY A 175 -2.54 -17.18 21.30
C GLY A 175 -1.16 -17.81 21.11
N TYR A 176 -0.57 -17.68 19.91
CA TYR A 176 0.73 -18.25 19.60
C TYR A 176 1.85 -17.22 19.57
N ASN A 177 3.04 -17.62 20.01
CA ASN A 177 4.24 -16.82 19.85
C ASN A 177 4.83 -17.06 18.45
N TYR A 178 4.89 -16.01 17.63
CA TYR A 178 5.39 -16.12 16.26
C TYR A 178 6.84 -16.65 16.18
N THR A 179 7.71 -16.26 17.11
CA THR A 179 9.11 -16.70 17.10
C THR A 179 9.21 -18.20 17.36
N GLU A 180 8.43 -18.71 18.31
CA GLU A 180 8.38 -20.15 18.61
C GLU A 180 7.76 -20.93 17.44
N LEU A 181 6.65 -20.44 16.88
CA LEU A 181 6.03 -21.03 15.70
C LEU A 181 6.97 -21.05 14.49
N SER A 182 7.79 -20.02 14.30
CA SER A 182 8.69 -19.95 13.15
C SER A 182 9.87 -20.93 13.24
N ASP A 183 10.09 -21.55 14.40
CA ASP A 183 11.09 -22.61 14.60
C ASP A 183 10.50 -24.02 14.36
N GLU A 184 9.19 -24.13 14.16
CA GLU A 184 8.52 -25.41 13.88
C GLU A 184 8.91 -25.94 12.50
N VAL A 185 9.12 -27.27 12.41
CA VAL A 185 9.60 -27.91 11.17
C VAL A 185 8.62 -27.80 10.00
N TRP A 186 7.33 -27.60 10.29
CA TRP A 186 6.25 -27.44 9.31
C TRP A 186 6.02 -25.98 8.90
N PHE A 187 6.75 -25.03 9.49
CA PHE A 187 6.66 -23.61 9.19
C PHE A 187 7.83 -23.20 8.28
N ALA A 188 7.52 -22.73 7.07
CA ALA A 188 8.51 -22.21 6.14
C ALA A 188 8.46 -20.69 6.06
N SER A 189 9.60 -20.07 5.80
CA SER A 189 9.71 -18.65 5.48
C SER A 189 10.41 -18.47 4.14
N THR A 190 9.85 -17.62 3.27
CA THR A 190 10.42 -17.38 1.93
C THR A 190 11.40 -16.21 1.88
N GLY A 191 11.20 -15.19 2.72
CA GLY A 191 11.92 -13.91 2.64
C GLY A 191 11.65 -13.14 1.34
N GLN A 192 10.55 -13.44 0.64
CA GLN A 192 10.27 -12.99 -0.73
C GLN A 192 8.86 -12.39 -0.86
N GLY A 193 8.61 -11.70 -2.00
CA GLY A 193 7.33 -11.11 -2.45
C GLY A 193 6.10 -12.02 -2.29
N MET A 194 4.91 -11.44 -2.15
CA MET A 194 3.67 -12.22 -1.94
C MET A 194 3.43 -13.21 -3.08
N GLY A 195 3.65 -12.79 -4.33
CA GLY A 195 3.54 -13.66 -5.48
C GLY A 195 4.46 -14.89 -5.42
N ALA A 196 5.73 -14.69 -5.03
CA ALA A 196 6.67 -15.80 -4.86
C ALA A 196 6.28 -16.71 -3.68
N THR A 197 5.81 -16.13 -2.58
CA THR A 197 5.29 -16.90 -1.42
C THR A 197 4.09 -17.76 -1.80
N LEU A 198 3.14 -17.23 -2.59
CA LEU A 198 2.01 -18.00 -3.11
C LEU A 198 2.47 -19.18 -3.96
N THR A 199 3.40 -18.96 -4.89
CA THR A 199 3.95 -20.04 -5.72
C THR A 199 4.67 -21.10 -4.89
N VAL A 200 5.40 -20.72 -3.84
CA VAL A 200 6.05 -21.68 -2.95
C VAL A 200 5.03 -22.47 -2.11
N ALA A 201 3.99 -21.79 -1.60
CA ALA A 201 2.91 -22.45 -0.88
C ALA A 201 2.18 -23.46 -1.77
N ASP A 202 1.92 -23.10 -3.01
CA ASP A 202 1.27 -23.95 -4.02
C ASP A 202 2.08 -25.21 -4.32
N GLN A 203 3.37 -25.05 -4.64
CA GLN A 203 4.29 -26.16 -4.87
C GLN A 203 4.40 -27.14 -3.69
N LYS A 204 4.15 -26.64 -2.47
CA LYS A 204 4.22 -27.42 -1.24
C LYS A 204 2.87 -28.01 -0.83
N GLY A 205 1.77 -27.60 -1.46
CA GLY A 205 0.43 -27.89 -0.96
C GLY A 205 0.25 -27.37 0.47
N ALA A 206 0.73 -26.16 0.75
CA ALA A 206 0.74 -25.55 2.06
C ALA A 206 -0.24 -24.38 2.15
N TYR A 207 -0.59 -24.01 3.38
CA TYR A 207 -1.39 -22.84 3.69
C TYR A 207 -0.51 -21.58 3.71
N THR A 208 -1.08 -20.43 3.38
CA THR A 208 -0.42 -19.13 3.55
C THR A 208 -1.45 -17.99 3.70
N LEU A 209 -1.00 -16.86 4.23
CA LEU A 209 -1.76 -15.62 4.26
C LEU A 209 -1.42 -14.79 3.02
N SER A 210 -2.43 -14.33 2.29
CA SER A 210 -2.26 -13.43 1.14
C SER A 210 -3.25 -12.28 1.17
N ASP A 211 -2.92 -11.13 0.57
CA ASP A 211 -3.95 -10.15 0.24
C ASP A 211 -4.83 -10.70 -0.91
N ILE A 212 -6.13 -10.41 -0.86
CA ILE A 212 -7.08 -10.96 -1.84
C ILE A 212 -6.74 -10.53 -3.27
N GLY A 213 -6.16 -9.34 -3.44
CA GLY A 213 -5.76 -8.79 -4.74
C GLY A 213 -4.72 -9.67 -5.43
N THR A 214 -3.61 -9.94 -4.74
CA THR A 214 -2.52 -10.78 -5.24
C THR A 214 -2.97 -12.23 -5.42
N TYR A 215 -3.76 -12.77 -4.48
CA TYR A 215 -4.32 -14.12 -4.62
C TYR A 215 -5.15 -14.26 -5.90
N LEU A 216 -6.11 -13.35 -6.14
CA LEU A 216 -7.00 -13.44 -7.30
C LEU A 216 -6.26 -13.34 -8.62
N LYS A 217 -5.24 -12.47 -8.70
CA LYS A 217 -4.37 -12.37 -9.86
C LYS A 217 -3.67 -13.70 -10.14
N TYR A 218 -2.97 -14.26 -9.15
CA TYR A 218 -2.23 -15.51 -9.31
C TYR A 218 -3.13 -16.71 -9.62
N TYR A 219 -4.30 -16.79 -8.97
CA TYR A 219 -5.28 -17.83 -9.22
C TYR A 219 -5.87 -17.73 -10.63
N SER A 220 -6.30 -16.52 -11.05
CA SER A 220 -6.95 -16.32 -12.35
C SER A 220 -5.99 -16.45 -13.53
N ASP A 221 -4.71 -16.11 -13.33
CA ASP A 221 -3.65 -16.31 -14.32
C ASP A 221 -3.22 -17.79 -14.44
N GLY A 222 -3.73 -18.67 -13.57
CA GLY A 222 -3.36 -20.09 -13.53
C GLY A 222 -1.94 -20.35 -12.99
N ASN A 223 -1.41 -19.43 -12.19
CA ASN A 223 -0.07 -19.56 -11.59
C ASN A 223 -0.08 -20.40 -10.30
N ILE A 224 -1.24 -20.59 -9.68
CA ILE A 224 -1.46 -21.41 -8.48
C ILE A 224 -2.82 -22.12 -8.57
N ASP A 225 -2.94 -23.26 -7.90
CA ASP A 225 -4.18 -24.04 -7.74
C ASP A 225 -4.75 -23.93 -6.30
N LEU A 226 -4.04 -23.29 -5.37
CA LEU A 226 -4.53 -23.03 -4.01
C LEU A 226 -5.88 -22.28 -4.02
N VAL A 227 -6.77 -22.68 -3.12
CA VAL A 227 -8.09 -22.05 -2.96
C VAL A 227 -8.13 -21.13 -1.74
N SER A 228 -8.93 -20.08 -1.82
CA SER A 228 -9.26 -19.24 -0.67
C SER A 228 -10.20 -19.99 0.28
N LEU A 229 -9.78 -20.14 1.54
CA LEU A 229 -10.50 -20.93 2.55
C LEU A 229 -11.11 -20.05 3.65
N ILE A 230 -10.45 -18.93 3.97
CA ILE A 230 -10.94 -17.92 4.91
C ILE A 230 -10.93 -16.55 4.23
N LEU A 231 -12.06 -15.84 4.29
CA LEU A 231 -12.30 -14.56 3.64
C LEU A 231 -13.25 -13.70 4.47
N GLU A 232 -13.18 -12.38 4.29
CA GLU A 232 -14.14 -11.39 4.80
C GLU A 232 -14.34 -11.37 6.33
N GLU A 233 -13.28 -11.61 7.10
CA GLU A 233 -13.29 -11.41 8.54
C GLU A 233 -12.75 -10.04 8.94
N GLN A 234 -13.30 -9.48 10.02
CA GLN A 234 -12.77 -8.24 10.63
C GLN A 234 -11.28 -8.37 10.93
N ALA A 235 -10.84 -9.52 11.44
CA ALA A 235 -9.44 -9.80 11.72
C ALA A 235 -8.57 -9.79 10.46
N LEU A 236 -9.13 -10.02 9.27
CA LEU A 236 -8.44 -10.03 7.99
C LEU A 236 -8.55 -8.70 7.23
N LEU A 237 -9.17 -7.68 7.80
CA LEU A 237 -9.26 -6.38 7.17
C LEU A 237 -7.87 -5.79 6.88
N ASN A 238 -7.72 -5.20 5.70
CA ASN A 238 -6.51 -4.57 5.22
C ASN A 238 -6.83 -3.17 4.70
N VAL A 239 -6.38 -2.15 5.44
CA VAL A 239 -6.77 -0.76 5.20
C VAL A 239 -5.57 0.01 4.66
N TYR A 240 -5.73 0.62 3.49
CA TYR A 240 -4.68 1.37 2.81
C TYR A 240 -4.84 2.86 3.07
N SER A 241 -3.75 3.49 3.47
CA SER A 241 -3.70 4.91 3.76
C SER A 241 -2.59 5.59 2.98
N VAL A 242 -2.85 6.82 2.56
CA VAL A 242 -1.85 7.75 2.04
C VAL A 242 -1.51 8.77 3.12
N MET A 243 -0.24 9.17 3.18
CA MET A 243 0.25 10.23 4.06
C MET A 243 1.26 11.09 3.31
N ALA A 244 1.20 12.40 3.50
CA ALA A 244 2.25 13.30 3.03
C ALA A 244 3.41 13.29 4.02
N VAL A 245 4.64 13.33 3.52
CA VAL A 245 5.82 13.58 4.36
C VAL A 245 5.79 15.03 4.82
N SER A 246 6.02 15.25 6.12
CA SER A 246 6.01 16.58 6.70
C SER A 246 7.05 17.49 6.02
N PRO A 247 6.72 18.74 5.69
CA PRO A 247 7.67 19.67 5.09
C PRO A 247 8.84 20.01 6.02
N ASP A 248 8.76 19.67 7.32
CA ASP A 248 9.84 19.84 8.29
C ASP A 248 10.91 18.73 8.20
N VAL A 249 10.65 17.64 7.46
CA VAL A 249 11.63 16.57 7.22
C VAL A 249 12.69 17.06 6.24
N SER A 250 13.96 16.79 6.54
CA SER A 250 15.08 17.12 5.65
C SER A 250 15.04 16.22 4.41
N ALA A 251 14.87 16.81 3.23
CA ALA A 251 14.87 16.06 1.97
C ALA A 251 16.25 15.47 1.64
N ASN A 252 16.25 14.30 1.01
CA ASN A 252 17.44 13.75 0.39
C ASN A 252 17.80 14.57 -0.85
N GLN A 253 18.81 15.41 -0.68
CA GLN A 253 19.31 16.34 -1.71
C GLN A 253 19.80 15.65 -2.99
N SER A 254 20.02 14.33 -2.98
CA SER A 254 20.35 13.57 -4.21
C SER A 254 19.12 13.30 -5.08
N LEU A 255 17.92 13.40 -4.52
CA LEU A 255 16.65 13.12 -5.19
C LEU A 255 15.88 14.43 -5.46
N HIS A 256 15.72 15.27 -4.43
CA HIS A 256 15.00 16.55 -4.50
C HIS A 256 15.51 17.56 -3.46
N GLU A 257 15.35 18.86 -3.76
CA GLU A 257 15.86 19.95 -2.90
C GLU A 257 15.06 20.09 -1.60
N ASN A 258 13.74 19.90 -1.66
CA ASN A 258 12.83 19.97 -0.53
C ASN A 258 11.74 18.91 -0.71
N ILE A 259 11.09 18.49 0.38
CA ILE A 259 9.88 17.66 0.31
C ILE A 259 8.85 18.40 -0.55
N ASN A 260 8.37 17.75 -1.61
CA ASN A 260 7.40 18.31 -2.55
C ASN A 260 5.98 18.23 -1.99
N PHE A 261 5.75 18.96 -0.90
CA PHE A 261 4.51 18.89 -0.12
C PHE A 261 3.28 19.36 -0.91
N GLU A 262 3.44 20.33 -1.82
CA GLU A 262 2.34 20.83 -2.66
C GLU A 262 1.84 19.76 -3.63
N ASP A 263 2.72 19.16 -4.43
CA ASP A 263 2.32 18.08 -5.33
C ASP A 263 1.89 16.83 -4.54
N ALA A 264 2.42 16.64 -3.32
CA ALA A 264 1.99 15.55 -2.45
C ALA A 264 0.51 15.69 -2.08
N MET A 265 0.09 16.89 -1.68
CA MET A 265 -1.30 17.17 -1.32
C MET A 265 -2.23 17.15 -2.52
N ASN A 266 -1.80 17.67 -3.68
CA ASN A 266 -2.56 17.57 -4.93
C ASN A 266 -2.83 16.10 -5.30
N PHE A 267 -1.84 15.21 -5.12
CA PHE A 267 -2.03 13.78 -5.37
C PHE A 267 -2.96 13.12 -4.36
N ILE A 268 -2.89 13.49 -3.07
CA ILE A 268 -3.84 13.01 -2.05
C ILE A 268 -5.28 13.43 -2.40
N GLU A 269 -5.49 14.69 -2.77
CA GLU A 269 -6.79 15.20 -3.22
C GLU A 269 -7.31 14.44 -4.44
N TYR A 270 -6.43 14.18 -5.41
CA TYR A 270 -6.75 13.35 -6.56
C TYR A 270 -7.17 11.93 -6.15
N LEU A 271 -6.43 11.27 -5.24
CA LEU A 271 -6.74 9.91 -4.77
C LEU A 271 -8.11 9.82 -4.09
N ILE A 272 -8.54 10.86 -3.39
CA ILE A 272 -9.82 10.88 -2.67
C ILE A 272 -10.99 11.41 -3.50
N SER A 273 -10.73 11.90 -4.72
CA SER A 273 -11.79 12.36 -5.62
C SER A 273 -12.76 11.25 -6.01
N ASP A 274 -14.02 11.60 -6.29
CA ASP A 274 -15.06 10.63 -6.66
C ASP A 274 -14.66 9.75 -7.84
N SER A 275 -14.05 10.34 -8.88
CA SER A 275 -13.60 9.59 -10.07
C SER A 275 -12.51 8.58 -9.75
N THR A 276 -11.54 8.95 -8.90
CA THR A 276 -10.45 8.04 -8.54
C THR A 276 -10.92 6.97 -7.56
N GLN A 277 -11.83 7.29 -6.65
CA GLN A 277 -12.44 6.30 -5.77
C GLN A 277 -13.32 5.30 -6.53
N GLU A 278 -14.01 5.75 -7.59
CA GLU A 278 -14.72 4.86 -8.51
C GLU A 278 -13.75 3.96 -9.30
N LEU A 279 -12.63 4.51 -9.78
CA LEU A 279 -11.56 3.74 -10.44
C LEU A 279 -11.03 2.64 -9.50
N ILE A 280 -10.67 2.99 -8.27
CA ILE A 280 -10.18 2.06 -7.25
C ILE A 280 -11.23 0.96 -6.99
N THR A 281 -12.49 1.34 -6.82
CA THR A 281 -13.59 0.40 -6.52
C THR A 281 -13.89 -0.55 -7.67
N ASN A 282 -13.69 -0.13 -8.92
CA ASN A 282 -13.95 -0.96 -10.10
C ASN A 282 -12.71 -1.74 -10.55
N TYR A 283 -11.53 -1.47 -9.97
CA TYR A 283 -10.28 -2.08 -10.39
C TYR A 283 -10.30 -3.61 -10.25
N GLY A 284 -9.97 -4.30 -11.35
CA GLY A 284 -9.89 -5.75 -11.44
C GLY A 284 -11.22 -6.49 -11.58
N LYS A 285 -12.37 -5.80 -11.46
CA LYS A 285 -13.69 -6.43 -11.48
C LYS A 285 -13.99 -7.22 -12.75
N ASP A 286 -13.67 -6.64 -13.91
CA ASP A 286 -13.92 -7.28 -15.21
C ASP A 286 -12.97 -8.46 -15.47
N THR A 287 -11.76 -8.43 -14.90
CA THR A 287 -10.74 -9.45 -15.10
C THR A 287 -10.91 -10.64 -14.14
N TYR A 288 -11.20 -10.35 -12.87
CA TYR A 288 -11.17 -11.34 -11.79
C TYR A 288 -12.57 -11.69 -11.25
N GLY A 289 -13.63 -11.11 -11.84
CA GLY A 289 -15.02 -11.32 -11.42
C GLY A 289 -15.41 -10.58 -10.13
N GLN A 290 -14.45 -9.95 -9.45
CA GLN A 290 -14.65 -9.11 -8.27
C GLN A 290 -13.57 -8.03 -8.18
N SER A 291 -13.88 -6.94 -7.48
CA SER A 291 -12.95 -5.83 -7.28
C SER A 291 -11.81 -6.22 -6.35
N LEU A 292 -10.57 -5.81 -6.66
CA LEU A 292 -9.41 -6.07 -5.80
C LEU A 292 -9.33 -5.13 -4.61
N PHE A 293 -9.99 -3.97 -4.72
CA PHE A 293 -10.06 -2.94 -3.70
C PHE A 293 -11.46 -2.35 -3.66
N THR A 294 -11.81 -1.81 -2.50
CA THR A 294 -12.99 -0.97 -2.34
C THR A 294 -12.54 0.43 -1.93
N GLY A 295 -13.01 1.45 -2.65
CA GLY A 295 -12.79 2.86 -2.30
C GLY A 295 -13.43 3.17 -0.96
N ALA A 296 -12.66 3.81 -0.07
CA ALA A 296 -13.07 4.01 1.32
C ALA A 296 -13.72 5.38 1.58
N VAL A 297 -13.40 6.40 0.78
CA VAL A 297 -13.67 7.81 1.13
C VAL A 297 -15.16 8.08 1.26
N GLN A 298 -15.94 7.81 0.21
CA GLN A 298 -17.38 8.06 0.19
C GLN A 298 -18.12 7.17 1.22
N GLN A 299 -17.58 5.99 1.52
CA GLN A 299 -18.20 5.07 2.47
C GLN A 299 -17.99 5.51 3.93
N LEU A 300 -16.86 6.14 4.24
CA LEU A 300 -16.53 6.62 5.58
C LEU A 300 -17.29 7.90 5.97
N ILE A 301 -17.66 8.74 4.99
CA ILE A 301 -18.43 9.98 5.21
C ILE A 301 -19.95 9.79 5.10
N ALA A 302 -20.42 8.59 4.77
CA ALA A 302 -21.85 8.33 4.64
C ALA A 302 -22.57 8.41 6.00
N ASP A 303 -23.76 9.02 6.03
CA ASP A 303 -24.58 9.23 7.25
C ASP A 303 -24.88 7.93 8.01
N GLU A 304 -25.00 6.80 7.31
CA GLU A 304 -25.12 5.47 7.90
C GLU A 304 -24.02 4.54 7.36
N PRO A 305 -22.84 4.48 8.03
CA PRO A 305 -21.76 3.62 7.61
C PRO A 305 -22.18 2.16 7.70
N GLN A 306 -21.91 1.41 6.63
CA GLN A 306 -22.11 -0.04 6.57
C GLN A 306 -21.39 -0.72 7.76
N PRO A 307 -21.83 -1.91 8.23
CA PRO A 307 -21.15 -2.64 9.31
C PRO A 307 -19.64 -2.78 9.09
N LEU A 308 -19.23 -2.96 7.83
CA LEU A 308 -17.83 -3.02 7.42
C LEU A 308 -17.04 -1.72 7.68
N MET A 309 -17.69 -0.55 7.56
CA MET A 309 -17.04 0.73 7.87
C MET A 309 -16.75 0.88 9.34
N ARG A 310 -17.56 0.28 10.22
CA ARG A 310 -17.23 0.21 11.65
C ARG A 310 -15.95 -0.60 11.88
N TRP A 311 -15.74 -1.68 11.14
CA TRP A 311 -14.50 -2.44 11.21
C TRP A 311 -13.29 -1.61 10.75
N VAL A 312 -13.43 -0.83 9.67
CA VAL A 312 -12.39 0.09 9.22
C VAL A 312 -12.09 1.15 10.29
N GLN A 313 -13.13 1.74 10.87
CA GLN A 313 -13.00 2.72 11.95
C GLN A 313 -12.29 2.13 13.17
N ASP A 314 -12.77 1.00 13.67
CA ASP A 314 -12.20 0.32 14.85
C ASP A 314 -10.73 -0.09 14.63
N TYR A 315 -10.37 -0.47 13.40
CA TYR A 315 -9.02 -0.95 13.08
C TYR A 315 -8.03 0.18 12.77
N ALA A 316 -8.47 1.23 12.07
CA ALA A 316 -7.56 2.18 11.42
C ALA A 316 -7.74 3.65 11.84
N PHE A 317 -8.73 3.99 12.68
CA PHE A 317 -8.87 5.34 13.21
C PHE A 317 -7.97 5.52 14.44
N PHE A 318 -7.42 6.72 14.57
CA PHE A 318 -6.67 7.15 15.74
C PHE A 318 -7.51 8.15 16.51
N ASP A 319 -7.82 7.84 17.77
CA ASP A 319 -8.61 8.70 18.65
C ASP A 319 -9.95 9.15 18.04
N GLY A 320 -10.59 8.25 17.28
CA GLY A 320 -11.90 8.47 16.65
C GLY A 320 -11.85 9.23 15.31
N SER A 321 -10.67 9.45 14.73
CA SER A 321 -10.50 10.10 13.42
C SER A 321 -9.53 9.32 12.54
N GLU A 322 -9.72 9.32 11.22
CA GLU A 322 -8.71 8.76 10.29
C GLU A 322 -7.38 9.54 10.35
N CYS A 323 -7.45 10.83 10.71
CA CYS A 323 -6.31 11.69 11.01
C CYS A 323 -6.68 12.66 12.13
N PRO A 324 -6.12 12.52 13.34
CA PRO A 324 -6.34 13.46 14.44
C PRO A 324 -5.99 14.90 14.04
N PRO A 325 -6.72 15.93 14.54
CA PRO A 325 -6.55 17.33 14.13
C PRO A 325 -5.12 17.86 14.15
N GLN A 326 -4.32 17.45 15.15
CA GLN A 326 -2.93 17.87 15.28
C GLN A 326 -2.03 17.45 14.11
N TYR A 327 -2.43 16.47 13.31
CA TYR A 327 -1.66 15.95 12.17
C TYR A 327 -2.18 16.44 10.81
N ARG A 328 -3.19 17.32 10.76
CA ARG A 328 -3.86 17.74 9.52
C ARG A 328 -3.20 18.92 8.80
N ASN A 329 -2.13 19.50 9.33
CA ASN A 329 -1.26 20.49 8.68
C ASN A 329 -1.99 21.53 7.77
N GLY A 330 -3.12 22.08 8.23
CA GLY A 330 -3.90 23.09 7.47
C GLY A 330 -4.91 22.54 6.46
N TYR A 331 -5.10 21.22 6.36
CA TYR A 331 -6.02 20.52 5.46
C TYR A 331 -7.20 19.90 6.22
N GLU A 332 -7.83 20.70 7.10
CA GLU A 332 -8.99 20.26 7.89
C GLU A 332 -10.18 19.82 7.02
N ASP A 333 -10.35 20.48 5.87
CA ASP A 333 -11.44 20.24 4.93
C ASP A 333 -11.37 18.87 4.24
N LEU A 334 -10.24 18.14 4.33
CA LEU A 334 -10.15 16.77 3.84
C LEU A 334 -10.93 15.78 4.72
N TYR A 335 -11.38 16.19 5.90
CA TYR A 335 -11.93 15.33 6.95
C TYR A 335 -13.34 15.74 7.40
N SER A 336 -13.99 16.63 6.64
CA SER A 336 -15.30 17.20 6.94
C SER A 336 -16.46 16.57 6.18
#